data_AF-A0A0E4FX47-F1
#
_entry.id   AF-A0A0E4FX47-F1
#
_cell.length_a   1.000
_cell.length_b   1.000
_cell.length_c   1.000
_cell.angle_alpha   90.00
_cell.angle_beta   90.00
_cell.angle_gamma   90.00
#
_symmetry.space_group_name_H-M   'P 1'
#
loop_
_entity.id
_entity.type
_entity.pdbx_description
1 polymer ?
#
loop_
_entity_poly.entity_id
_entity_poly.type
_entity_poly.pdbx_seq_one_letter_code
_entity_poly.pdbx_strand_id
1 'polypeptide(L)'
;MNHDSRSKKSGYYGSFDSQRFTAEGLSIADPSGSGVPAKLRGNYGIFAVIEQVLYRPPEVKDNTTSASIPGVTAFGRIAYSPPDRNLIDLYLDGGIGFVGFTPGRPLDRFGVAMAYMRISNTARTLDLDTQAFTGVQSPVRSNETLIEMIYEAHIKPGWLVAPYFQYVFRPSGGIPNPNDPSRTSRIGDAAVFGVTTTIRY
;
A
#
# COMPACT_ATOMS: atom_id res chain seq x y z
N MET A 1 14.70 11.99 23.04
CA MET A 1 14.10 11.58 21.74
C MET A 1 12.61 11.52 21.95
N ASN A 2 11.82 12.38 21.27
CA ASN A 2 10.36 12.26 21.30
C ASN A 2 9.94 11.20 20.28
N HIS A 3 9.01 10.36 20.69
CA HIS A 3 8.45 9.28 19.90
C HIS A 3 6.94 9.48 19.85
N ASP A 4 6.37 9.71 18.67
CA ASP A 4 4.90 9.68 18.50
C ASP A 4 4.55 8.31 17.92
N SER A 5 3.86 7.51 18.73
CA SER A 5 3.33 6.22 18.31
C SER A 5 1.83 6.19 18.57
N ARG A 6 1.09 5.71 17.58
CA ARG A 6 -0.37 5.61 17.65
C ARG A 6 -0.79 4.24 17.19
N SER A 7 -1.63 3.60 17.99
CA SER A 7 -2.28 2.35 17.63
C SER A 7 -3.79 2.52 17.76
N LYS A 8 -4.54 1.96 16.83
CA LYS A 8 -6.00 2.03 16.84
C LYS A 8 -6.59 0.76 16.23
N LYS A 9 -7.74 0.39 16.77
CA LYS A 9 -8.59 -0.68 16.28
C LYS A 9 -9.83 -0.07 15.65
N SER A 10 -10.23 -0.57 14.49
CA SER A 10 -11.49 -0.21 13.84
C SER A 10 -12.38 -1.45 13.73
N GLY A 11 -13.69 -1.25 13.77
CA GLY A 11 -14.69 -2.29 13.63
C GLY A 11 -15.84 -1.79 12.78
N TYR A 12 -16.36 -2.66 11.91
CA TYR A 12 -17.50 -2.39 11.05
C TYR A 12 -18.57 -3.44 11.29
N TYR A 13 -19.78 -2.99 11.58
CA TYR A 13 -20.96 -3.84 11.73
C TYR A 13 -21.71 -3.82 10.40
N GLY A 14 -21.52 -4.88 9.61
CA GLY A 14 -22.06 -5.00 8.27
C GLY A 14 -21.89 -6.42 7.76
N SER A 15 -22.42 -6.67 6.57
CA SER A 15 -22.23 -7.92 5.86
C SER A 15 -21.11 -7.77 4.82
N PHE A 16 -20.21 -8.74 4.78
CA PHE A 16 -19.03 -8.75 3.93
C PHE A 16 -18.96 -10.06 3.15
N ASP A 17 -18.51 -10.00 1.91
CA ASP A 17 -18.36 -11.19 1.08
C ASP A 17 -17.13 -12.01 1.48
N SER A 18 -17.32 -13.33 1.56
CA SER A 18 -16.20 -14.26 1.67
C SER A 18 -15.30 -14.15 0.44
N GLN A 19 -13.99 -14.18 0.66
CA GLN A 19 -12.98 -14.19 -0.39
C GLN A 19 -12.81 -15.56 -1.07
N ARG A 20 -13.50 -16.62 -0.61
CA ARG A 20 -13.31 -17.97 -1.16
C ARG A 20 -14.55 -18.84 -1.21
N PHE A 21 -15.47 -18.73 -0.25
CA PHE A 21 -16.55 -19.71 -0.10
C PHE A 21 -17.93 -19.14 -0.41
N THR A 22 -18.80 -19.98 -0.97
CA THR A 22 -20.25 -19.72 -1.08
C THR A 22 -20.95 -20.03 0.24
N ALA A 23 -22.24 -19.68 0.35
CA ALA A 23 -23.04 -19.96 1.55
C ALA A 23 -23.16 -21.47 1.86
N GLU A 24 -22.99 -22.32 0.85
CA GLU A 24 -23.01 -23.78 0.94
C GLU A 24 -21.66 -24.37 1.41
N GLY A 25 -20.63 -23.53 1.56
CA GLY A 25 -19.28 -23.96 1.96
C GLY A 25 -18.40 -24.46 0.81
N LEU A 26 -18.87 -24.36 -0.44
CA LEU A 26 -18.10 -24.68 -1.64
C LEU A 26 -17.21 -23.51 -2.04
N SER A 27 -16.12 -23.78 -2.77
CA SER A 27 -15.32 -22.70 -3.36
C SER A 27 -16.18 -21.89 -4.34
N ILE A 28 -15.98 -20.58 -4.39
CA ILE A 28 -16.63 -19.70 -5.38
C ILE A 28 -16.24 -20.12 -6.81
N ALA A 29 -15.08 -20.74 -6.98
CA ALA A 29 -14.62 -21.26 -8.26
C ALA A 29 -15.18 -22.64 -8.62
N ASP A 30 -15.89 -23.32 -7.70
CA ASP A 30 -16.46 -24.64 -7.93
C ASP A 30 -17.68 -24.56 -8.88
N PRO A 31 -17.64 -25.21 -10.07
CA PRO A 31 -18.75 -25.19 -11.01
C PRO A 31 -20.04 -25.84 -10.50
N SER A 32 -19.96 -26.67 -9.46
CA SER A 32 -21.12 -27.28 -8.79
C SER A 32 -21.78 -26.36 -7.76
N GLY A 33 -21.09 -25.28 -7.38
CA GLY A 33 -21.58 -24.28 -6.43
C GLY A 33 -22.35 -23.14 -7.09
N SER A 34 -22.91 -22.25 -6.25
CA SER A 34 -23.65 -21.07 -6.71
C SER A 34 -22.77 -19.98 -7.33
N GLY A 35 -21.46 -20.00 -7.06
CA GLY A 35 -20.53 -18.91 -7.39
C GLY A 35 -20.81 -17.60 -6.64
N VAL A 36 -21.81 -17.58 -5.74
CA VAL A 36 -22.18 -16.39 -4.97
C VAL A 36 -21.44 -16.42 -3.63
N PRO A 37 -20.63 -15.40 -3.29
CA PRO A 37 -19.90 -15.38 -2.03
C PRO A 37 -20.80 -15.47 -0.80
N ALA A 38 -20.36 -16.21 0.22
CA ALA A 38 -21.02 -16.25 1.52
C ALA A 38 -20.97 -14.87 2.18
N LYS A 39 -22.08 -14.52 2.86
CA LYS A 39 -22.18 -13.30 3.65
C LYS A 39 -21.64 -13.52 5.06
N LEU A 40 -20.49 -12.93 5.36
CA LEU A 40 -19.86 -12.94 6.67
C LEU A 40 -20.27 -11.71 7.48
N ARG A 41 -20.45 -11.88 8.79
CA ARG A 41 -20.82 -10.78 9.70
C ARG A 41 -19.59 -10.10 10.27
N GLY A 42 -19.61 -8.78 10.24
CA GLY A 42 -18.58 -7.93 10.83
C GLY A 42 -17.28 -7.89 10.04
N ASN A 43 -16.49 -6.86 10.28
CA ASN A 43 -15.11 -6.77 9.83
C ASN A 43 -14.33 -5.90 10.84
N TYR A 44 -13.02 -6.07 10.92
CA TYR A 44 -12.21 -5.26 11.80
C TYR A 44 -10.84 -5.02 11.20
N GLY A 45 -10.20 -3.95 11.64
CA GLY A 45 -8.82 -3.62 11.30
C GLY A 45 -8.04 -3.28 12.56
N ILE A 46 -6.75 -3.65 12.56
CA ILE A 46 -5.80 -3.17 13.57
C ILE A 46 -4.72 -2.44 12.80
N PHE A 47 -4.36 -1.24 13.25
CA PHE A 47 -3.24 -0.52 12.67
C PHE A 47 -2.38 0.14 13.74
N ALA A 48 -1.10 0.28 13.43
CA ALA A 48 -0.15 1.04 14.21
C ALA A 48 0.70 1.92 13.30
N VAL A 49 1.03 3.11 13.80
CA VAL A 49 1.87 4.11 13.15
C VAL A 49 2.96 4.52 14.12
N ILE A 50 4.16 4.67 13.59
CA ILE A 50 5.33 5.14 14.29
C ILE A 50 5.95 6.28 13.48
N GLU A 51 6.23 7.40 14.12
CA GLU A 51 6.96 8.50 13.49
C GLU A 51 8.09 8.94 14.41
N GLN A 52 9.24 9.25 13.81
CA GLN A 52 10.44 9.58 14.55
C GLN A 52 11.25 10.67 13.85
N VAL A 53 11.71 11.63 14.65
CA VAL A 53 12.78 12.54 14.26
C VAL A 53 14.11 11.82 14.42
N LEU A 54 14.84 11.64 13.32
CA LEU A 54 16.17 11.03 13.31
C LEU A 54 17.27 12.08 13.48
N TYR A 55 17.07 13.26 12.92
CA TYR A 55 18.05 14.35 12.98
C TYR A 55 17.37 15.72 12.91
N ARG A 56 17.94 16.67 13.66
CA ARG A 56 17.60 18.10 13.58
C ARG A 56 18.88 18.94 13.47
N PRO A 57 18.90 19.97 12.62
CA PRO A 57 19.95 20.98 12.66
C PRO A 57 19.98 21.67 14.04
N PRO A 58 21.16 22.10 14.53
CA PRO A 58 21.29 22.73 15.86
C PRO A 58 20.40 23.96 16.09
N GLU A 59 20.06 24.67 15.01
CA GLU A 59 19.22 25.86 15.02
C GLU A 59 17.73 25.55 15.29
N VAL A 60 17.31 24.31 15.06
CA VAL A 60 15.91 23.87 15.18
C VAL A 60 15.65 23.36 16.59
N LYS A 61 14.82 24.08 17.34
CA LYS A 61 14.41 23.71 18.71
C LYS A 61 13.17 22.81 18.78
N ASP A 62 12.39 22.78 17.70
CA ASP A 62 11.18 21.95 17.60
C ASP A 62 11.55 20.49 17.28
N ASN A 63 10.98 19.56 18.05
CA ASN A 63 11.24 18.13 17.93
C ASN A 63 10.01 17.31 17.51
N THR A 64 9.05 17.94 16.81
CA THR A 64 7.90 17.27 16.18
C THR A 64 8.29 16.62 14.85
N THR A 65 7.46 15.75 14.28
CA THR A 65 7.67 15.07 12.99
C THR A 65 7.20 15.91 11.79
N SER A 66 6.94 17.20 11.98
CA SER A 66 6.40 18.08 10.95
C SER A 66 7.29 18.16 9.70
N ALA A 67 6.67 17.97 8.54
CA ALA A 67 7.31 18.11 7.23
C ALA A 67 7.70 19.56 6.90
N SER A 68 7.29 20.55 7.69
CA SER A 68 7.67 21.96 7.49
C SER A 68 8.95 22.36 8.23
N ILE A 69 9.57 21.43 8.96
CA ILE A 69 10.70 21.71 9.83
C ILE A 69 11.96 21.03 9.28
N PRO A 70 13.08 21.75 9.09
CA PRO A 70 14.33 21.18 8.60
C PRO A 70 14.82 20.00 9.46
N GLY A 71 15.28 18.93 8.81
CA GLY A 71 15.74 17.71 9.48
C GLY A 71 15.36 16.43 8.76
N VAL A 72 15.66 15.31 9.41
CA VAL A 72 15.38 13.96 8.90
C VAL A 72 14.34 13.30 9.78
N THR A 73 13.27 12.83 9.16
CA THR A 73 12.19 12.09 9.83
C THR A 73 12.01 10.74 9.17
N ALA A 74 11.62 9.74 9.95
CA ALA A 74 11.22 8.44 9.45
C ALA A 74 9.84 8.07 9.98
N PHE A 75 9.12 7.27 9.22
CA PHE A 75 7.85 6.72 9.63
C PHE A 75 7.73 5.25 9.26
N GLY A 76 6.82 4.57 9.94
CA GLY A 76 6.38 3.22 9.59
C GLY A 76 4.91 3.03 9.92
N ARG A 77 4.21 2.24 9.12
CA ARG A 77 2.82 1.85 9.38
C ARG A 77 2.65 0.36 9.15
N ILE A 78 1.83 -0.25 9.99
CA ILE A 78 1.36 -1.63 9.82
C ILE A 78 -0.15 -1.65 9.96
N ALA A 79 -0.82 -2.41 9.10
CA ALA A 79 -2.24 -2.70 9.25
C ALA A 79 -2.55 -4.16 8.95
N TYR A 80 -3.51 -4.70 9.68
CA TYR A 80 -4.02 -6.07 9.52
C TYR A 80 -5.53 -6.06 9.40
N SER A 81 -6.07 -6.99 8.61
CA SER A 81 -7.51 -7.25 8.50
C SER A 81 -7.79 -8.74 8.27
N PRO A 82 -8.95 -9.28 8.69
CA PRO A 82 -9.31 -10.68 8.51
C PRO A 82 -9.21 -11.15 7.05
N PRO A 83 -8.44 -12.22 6.77
CA PRO A 83 -8.15 -12.64 5.40
C PRO A 83 -9.34 -13.27 4.67
N ASP A 84 -10.38 -13.69 5.40
CA ASP A 84 -11.55 -14.37 4.85
C ASP A 84 -12.54 -13.44 4.12
N ARG A 85 -12.42 -12.12 4.31
CA ARG A 85 -13.29 -11.09 3.73
C ARG A 85 -12.56 -9.87 3.19
N ASN A 86 -11.24 -9.79 3.39
CA ASN A 86 -10.39 -8.72 2.88
C ASN A 86 -9.39 -9.29 1.89
N LEU A 87 -9.25 -8.63 0.74
CA LEU A 87 -8.27 -9.02 -0.29
C LEU A 87 -6.83 -8.80 0.19
N ILE A 88 -6.59 -7.70 0.90
CA ILE A 88 -5.31 -7.40 1.53
C ILE A 88 -5.46 -7.64 3.03
N ASP A 89 -4.73 -8.60 3.56
CA ASP A 89 -4.80 -8.97 4.98
C ASP A 89 -3.67 -8.36 5.81
N LEU A 90 -2.58 -7.95 5.16
CA LEU A 90 -1.44 -7.28 5.77
C LEU A 90 -0.96 -6.15 4.86
N TYR A 91 -0.81 -4.99 5.47
CA TYR A 91 -0.18 -3.81 4.89
C TYR A 91 0.98 -3.36 5.76
N LEU A 92 2.11 -3.06 5.14
CA LEU A 92 3.29 -2.49 5.77
C LEU A 92 3.79 -1.36 4.90
N ASP A 93 4.12 -0.22 5.49
CA ASP A 93 4.95 0.76 4.80
C ASP A 93 5.87 1.50 5.75
N GLY A 94 6.80 2.23 5.15
CA GLY A 94 7.67 3.13 5.85
C GLY A 94 8.50 3.95 4.90
N GLY A 95 9.11 4.99 5.43
CA GLY A 95 9.91 5.89 4.63
C GLY A 95 10.75 6.83 5.46
N ILE A 96 11.64 7.52 4.77
CA ILE A 96 12.52 8.55 5.30
C ILE A 96 12.35 9.82 4.48
N GLY A 97 12.23 10.94 5.18
CA GLY A 97 12.06 12.27 4.62
C GLY A 97 13.17 13.20 5.08
N PHE A 98 13.59 14.08 4.19
CA PHE A 98 14.62 15.09 4.38
C PHE A 98 14.03 16.45 4.03
N VAL A 99 14.15 17.42 4.94
CA VAL A 99 13.66 18.79 4.73
C VAL A 99 14.82 19.76 4.88
N GLY A 100 15.01 20.64 3.89
CA GLY A 100 15.99 21.72 3.93
C GLY A 100 17.44 21.33 3.69
N PHE A 101 17.69 20.16 3.10
CA PHE A 101 19.05 19.68 2.79
C PHE A 101 19.60 20.17 1.44
N THR A 102 18.79 20.86 0.62
CA THR A 102 19.23 21.44 -0.64
C THR A 102 19.78 22.85 -0.42
N PRO A 103 21.07 23.13 -0.74
CA PRO A 103 21.64 24.47 -0.60
C PRO A 103 20.84 25.53 -1.35
N GLY A 104 20.57 26.67 -0.69
CA GLY A 104 19.74 27.75 -1.24
C GLY A 104 18.25 27.45 -1.35
N ARG A 105 17.80 26.24 -0.97
CA ARG A 105 16.39 25.81 -1.05
C ARG A 105 15.95 25.15 0.28
N PRO A 106 15.90 25.91 1.39
CA PRO A 106 15.67 25.37 2.74
C PRO A 106 14.26 24.80 2.97
N LEU A 107 13.32 25.08 2.06
CA LEU A 107 11.95 24.56 2.11
C LEU A 107 11.79 23.26 1.31
N ASP A 108 12.78 22.89 0.50
CA ASP A 108 12.68 21.71 -0.34
C ASP A 108 12.70 20.42 0.47
N ARG A 109 12.01 19.43 -0.08
CA ARG A 109 11.84 18.13 0.56
C ARG A 109 12.26 17.01 -0.37
N PHE A 110 12.86 15.97 0.20
CA PHE A 110 13.13 14.73 -0.48
C PHE A 110 12.60 13.57 0.36
N GLY A 111 11.97 12.59 -0.27
CA GLY A 111 11.41 11.43 0.42
C GLY A 111 11.65 10.15 -0.35
N VAL A 112 11.91 9.06 0.39
CA VAL A 112 11.92 7.70 -0.13
C VAL A 112 11.04 6.85 0.77
N ALA A 113 10.16 6.06 0.16
CA ALA A 113 9.26 5.18 0.89
C ALA A 113 9.10 3.83 0.19
N MET A 114 8.68 2.83 0.96
CA MET A 114 8.31 1.51 0.47
C MET A 114 6.98 1.10 1.10
N ALA A 115 6.12 0.49 0.31
CA ALA A 115 4.90 -0.17 0.77
C ALA A 115 4.89 -1.64 0.34
N TYR A 116 4.34 -2.50 1.18
CA TYR A 116 4.14 -3.92 0.96
C TYR A 116 2.69 -4.27 1.30
N MET A 117 2.00 -4.87 0.35
CA MET A 117 0.60 -5.28 0.44
C MET A 117 0.54 -6.78 0.21
N ARG A 118 0.08 -7.54 1.21
CA ARG A 118 -0.08 -8.98 1.09
C ARG A 118 -1.49 -9.32 0.63
N ILE A 119 -1.61 -10.04 -0.48
CA ILE A 119 -2.87 -10.68 -0.87
C ILE A 119 -3.17 -11.79 0.13
N SER A 120 -4.38 -11.80 0.67
CA SER A 120 -4.81 -12.71 1.72
C SER A 120 -4.72 -14.16 1.28
N ASN A 121 -4.31 -15.04 2.19
CA ASN A 121 -4.18 -16.47 1.88
C ASN A 121 -5.48 -17.04 1.31
N THR A 122 -6.65 -16.58 1.80
CA THR A 122 -7.97 -16.98 1.29
C THR A 122 -8.15 -16.67 -0.19
N ALA A 123 -7.79 -15.45 -0.63
CA ALA A 123 -7.86 -15.07 -2.04
C ALA A 123 -6.85 -15.84 -2.90
N ARG A 124 -5.64 -16.10 -2.36
CA ARG A 124 -4.64 -16.94 -3.07
C ARG A 124 -5.12 -18.37 -3.25
N THR A 125 -5.80 -18.92 -2.24
CA THR A 125 -6.38 -20.27 -2.37
C THR A 125 -7.56 -20.29 -3.33
N LEU A 126 -8.35 -19.22 -3.43
CA LEU A 126 -9.36 -19.13 -4.49
C LEU A 126 -8.72 -19.15 -5.89
N ASP A 127 -7.55 -18.52 -6.08
CA ASP A 127 -6.82 -18.61 -7.35
C ASP A 127 -6.41 -20.06 -7.65
N LEU A 128 -5.93 -20.81 -6.64
CA LEU A 128 -5.59 -22.23 -6.76
C LEU A 128 -6.82 -23.11 -7.03
N ASP A 129 -7.94 -22.85 -6.35
CA ASP A 129 -9.20 -23.54 -6.60
C ASP A 129 -9.63 -23.33 -8.06
N THR A 130 -9.52 -22.09 -8.56
CA THR A 130 -9.82 -21.75 -9.95
C THR A 130 -8.95 -22.54 -10.93
N GLN A 131 -7.65 -22.69 -10.65
CA GLN A 131 -6.77 -23.53 -11.47
C GLN A 131 -7.21 -24.99 -11.47
N ALA A 132 -7.56 -25.52 -10.30
CA ALA A 132 -8.01 -26.91 -10.15
C ALA A 132 -9.31 -27.19 -10.93
N PHE A 133 -10.27 -26.27 -10.91
CA PHE A 133 -11.56 -26.45 -11.60
C PHE A 133 -11.51 -26.13 -13.09
N THR A 134 -10.67 -25.20 -13.53
CA THR A 134 -10.56 -24.81 -14.95
C THR A 134 -9.49 -25.62 -15.71
N GLY A 135 -8.54 -26.23 -15.01
CA GLY A 135 -7.37 -26.88 -15.59
C GLY A 135 -6.31 -25.92 -16.15
N VAL A 136 -6.50 -24.60 -16.01
CA VAL A 136 -5.58 -23.58 -16.52
C VAL A 136 -4.64 -23.13 -15.41
N GLN A 137 -3.33 -23.27 -15.63
CA GLN A 137 -2.30 -22.80 -14.69
C GLN A 137 -2.09 -21.29 -14.82
N SER A 138 -3.00 -20.50 -14.26
CA SER A 138 -2.88 -19.04 -14.20
C SER A 138 -1.96 -18.59 -13.05
N PRO A 139 -1.46 -17.34 -13.06
CA PRO A 139 -0.76 -16.79 -11.89
C PRO A 139 -1.62 -16.83 -10.62
N VAL A 140 -0.99 -17.20 -9.50
CA VAL A 140 -1.55 -17.06 -8.15
C VAL A 140 -1.14 -15.70 -7.61
N ARG A 141 -2.11 -14.87 -7.20
CA ARG A 141 -1.81 -13.57 -6.61
C ARG A 141 -1.02 -13.74 -5.32
N SER A 142 -0.11 -12.82 -5.02
CA SER A 142 0.77 -12.96 -3.85
C SER A 142 0.88 -11.67 -3.05
N ASN A 143 1.65 -10.72 -3.53
CA ASN A 143 1.87 -9.43 -2.90
C ASN A 143 2.13 -8.38 -3.96
N GLU A 144 1.88 -7.14 -3.60
CA GLU A 144 2.37 -5.98 -4.31
C GLU A 144 3.37 -5.25 -3.42
N THR A 145 4.49 -4.84 -4.00
CA THR A 145 5.48 -4.00 -3.33
C THR A 145 5.67 -2.75 -4.18
N LEU A 146 5.67 -1.59 -3.53
CA LEU A 146 5.92 -0.30 -4.18
C LEU A 146 7.12 0.36 -3.51
N ILE A 147 8.00 0.94 -4.32
CA ILE A 147 9.05 1.87 -3.86
C ILE A 147 8.77 3.21 -4.51
N GLU A 148 8.80 4.29 -3.74
CA GLU A 148 8.60 5.65 -4.20
C GLU A 148 9.79 6.54 -3.82
N MET A 149 10.13 7.44 -4.72
CA MET A 149 11.01 8.58 -4.45
C MET A 149 10.33 9.86 -4.94
N ILE A 150 10.35 10.90 -4.13
CA ILE A 150 9.75 12.19 -4.45
C ILE A 150 10.67 13.33 -4.02
N TYR A 151 10.72 14.38 -4.83
CA TYR A 151 11.41 15.63 -4.49
C TYR A 151 10.44 16.79 -4.63
N GLU A 152 10.14 17.53 -3.56
CA GLU A 152 9.28 18.71 -3.60
C GLU A 152 10.13 19.99 -3.65
N ALA A 153 10.17 20.61 -4.83
CA ALA A 153 10.79 21.90 -5.06
C ALA A 153 9.80 23.03 -4.76
N HIS A 154 10.04 23.79 -3.68
CA HIS A 154 9.30 25.00 -3.35
C HIS A 154 9.89 26.15 -4.17
N ILE A 155 9.29 26.47 -5.32
CA ILE A 155 9.87 27.42 -6.27
C ILE A 155 9.73 28.86 -5.75
N LYS A 156 8.53 29.20 -5.28
CA LYS A 156 8.18 30.46 -4.61
C LYS A 156 6.96 30.24 -3.73
N PRO A 157 6.58 31.19 -2.85
CA PRO A 157 5.33 31.08 -2.09
C PRO A 157 4.15 30.79 -3.02
N GLY A 158 3.39 29.75 -2.70
CA GLY A 158 2.25 29.31 -3.50
C GLY A 158 2.59 28.50 -4.76
N TRP A 159 3.86 28.20 -5.07
CA TRP A 159 4.23 27.35 -6.20
C TRP A 159 5.20 26.23 -5.80
N LEU A 160 4.73 25.00 -5.93
CA LEU A 160 5.49 23.77 -5.66
C LEU A 160 5.48 22.88 -6.89
N VAL A 161 6.64 22.28 -7.20
CA VAL A 161 6.81 21.27 -8.24
C VAL A 161 7.42 20.03 -7.61
N ALA A 162 6.79 18.88 -7.80
CA ALA A 162 7.18 17.62 -7.19
C ALA A 162 7.29 16.51 -8.24
N PRO A 163 8.45 16.35 -8.90
CA PRO A 163 8.74 15.11 -9.62
C PRO A 163 8.78 13.92 -8.66
N TYR A 164 8.26 12.80 -9.11
CA TYR A 164 8.32 11.53 -8.39
C TYR A 164 8.54 10.35 -9.33
N PHE A 165 9.11 9.31 -8.76
CA PHE A 165 9.30 8.01 -9.39
C PHE A 165 8.72 6.93 -8.48
N GLN A 166 8.01 5.99 -9.08
CA GLN A 166 7.53 4.78 -8.41
C GLN A 166 7.93 3.54 -9.19
N TYR A 167 8.33 2.50 -8.48
CA TYR A 167 8.50 1.16 -9.05
C TYR A 167 7.60 0.18 -8.31
N VAL A 168 6.74 -0.51 -9.06
CA VAL A 168 5.71 -1.42 -8.55
C VAL A 168 6.05 -2.84 -8.97
N PHE A 169 6.39 -3.67 -7.99
CA PHE A 169 6.58 -5.10 -8.18
C PHE A 169 5.25 -5.81 -8.08
N ARG A 170 4.96 -6.68 -9.05
CA ARG A 170 3.71 -7.47 -9.12
C ARG A 170 2.45 -6.60 -8.92
N PRO A 171 2.16 -5.65 -9.83
CA PRO A 171 0.93 -4.87 -9.76
C PRO A 171 -0.32 -5.74 -9.56
N SER A 172 -1.22 -5.30 -8.70
CA SER A 172 -2.42 -6.00 -8.22
C SER A 172 -2.14 -7.39 -7.62
N GLY A 173 -0.95 -7.61 -7.05
CA GLY A 173 -0.54 -8.91 -6.52
C GLY A 173 -0.02 -9.88 -7.57
N GLY A 174 0.15 -9.45 -8.83
CA GLY A 174 0.57 -10.28 -9.96
C GLY A 174 -0.59 -10.98 -10.66
N ILE A 175 -1.68 -10.25 -10.92
CA ILE A 175 -2.83 -10.77 -11.68
C ILE A 175 -2.43 -11.28 -13.07
N PRO A 176 -3.21 -12.19 -13.67
CA PRO A 176 -3.04 -12.60 -15.06
C PRO A 176 -3.00 -11.39 -16.00
N ASN A 177 -2.07 -11.42 -16.95
CA ASN A 177 -1.94 -10.37 -17.95
C ASN A 177 -3.15 -10.40 -18.89
N PRO A 178 -3.97 -9.32 -18.96
CA PRO A 178 -5.14 -9.29 -19.84
C PRO A 178 -4.77 -9.34 -21.33
N ASN A 179 -3.53 -8.97 -21.69
CA ASN A 179 -3.01 -9.01 -23.05
C ASN A 179 -2.42 -10.38 -23.43
N ASP A 180 -2.35 -11.34 -22.50
CA ASP A 180 -1.96 -12.72 -22.76
C ASP A 180 -3.22 -13.58 -22.93
N PRO A 181 -3.53 -14.05 -24.16
CA PRO A 181 -4.72 -14.87 -24.40
C PRO A 181 -4.74 -16.17 -23.60
N SER A 182 -3.57 -16.71 -23.24
CA SER A 182 -3.46 -17.93 -22.44
C SER A 182 -3.72 -17.68 -20.95
N ARG A 183 -3.65 -16.42 -20.50
CA ARG A 183 -3.74 -15.99 -19.09
C ARG A 183 -2.77 -16.71 -18.16
N THR A 184 -1.66 -17.23 -18.69
CA THR A 184 -0.64 -17.97 -17.91
C THR A 184 0.49 -17.06 -17.42
N SER A 185 0.70 -15.92 -18.07
CA SER A 185 1.64 -14.89 -17.60
C SER A 185 0.93 -13.87 -16.70
N ARG A 186 1.68 -13.31 -15.74
CA ARG A 186 1.23 -12.19 -14.91
C ARG A 186 1.54 -10.86 -15.58
N ILE A 187 0.88 -9.79 -15.13
CA ILE A 187 1.34 -8.42 -15.41
C ILE A 187 2.78 -8.26 -14.88
N GLY A 188 3.64 -7.71 -15.73
CA GLY A 188 5.02 -7.39 -15.41
C GLY A 188 5.14 -6.29 -14.36
N ASP A 189 6.35 -6.08 -13.85
CA ASP A 189 6.60 -4.98 -12.94
C ASP A 189 6.52 -3.64 -13.69
N ALA A 190 6.19 -2.57 -12.98
CA ALA A 190 5.90 -1.27 -13.60
C ALA A 190 6.78 -0.16 -13.02
N ALA A 191 7.28 0.71 -13.90
CA ALA A 191 7.93 1.95 -13.54
C ALA A 191 7.02 3.13 -13.91
N VAL A 192 6.82 4.06 -12.98
CA VAL A 192 5.98 5.25 -13.16
C VAL A 192 6.81 6.47 -12.86
N PHE A 193 6.77 7.44 -13.78
CA PHE A 193 7.36 8.76 -13.59
C PHE A 193 6.24 9.77 -13.68
N GLY A 194 6.21 10.72 -12.75
CA GLY A 194 5.20 11.76 -12.72
C GLY A 194 5.74 13.06 -12.16
N VAL A 195 4.97 14.12 -12.37
CA VAL A 195 5.22 15.43 -11.78
C VAL A 195 3.91 15.96 -11.25
N THR A 196 3.87 16.29 -9.97
CA THR A 196 2.76 17.02 -9.36
C THR A 196 3.15 18.49 -9.25
N THR A 197 2.25 19.40 -9.55
CA THR A 197 2.47 20.83 -9.27
C THR A 197 1.29 21.39 -8.49
N THR A 198 1.59 22.19 -7.46
CA THR A 198 0.59 22.91 -6.67
C THR A 198 0.77 24.40 -6.89
N ILE A 199 -0.32 25.08 -7.24
CA ILE A 199 -0.38 26.54 -7.36
C ILE A 199 -1.47 27.04 -6.42
N ARG A 200 -1.14 27.99 -5.55
CA ARG A 200 -2.06 28.71 -4.68
C ARG A 200 -1.95 30.20 -4.97
N TYR A 201 -3.10 30.84 -5.18
CA TYR A 201 -3.28 32.26 -5.46
C TYR A 201 -3.89 32.98 -4.26
#